data_AF-A0A7C2VUE0-F1
#
_entry.id   AF-A0A7C2VUE0-F1
#
_cell.length_a   1.000
_cell.length_b   1.000
_cell.length_c   1.000
_cell.angle_alpha   90.00
_cell.angle_beta   90.00
_cell.angle_gamma   90.00
#
_symmetry.space_group_name_H-M   'P 1'
#
loop_
_entity.id
_entity.type
_entity.pdbx_description
1 polymer ?
#
loop_
_entity_poly.entity_id
_entity_poly.type
_entity_poly.pdbx_seq_one_letter_code
_entity_poly.pdbx_strand_id
1 'polypeptide(L)' 'MSELIVGAARANITPPVGMLMSGYAARKTPAIGVHDELNAVALYLSDGETEAGLITADLIGI' A
#
# COMPACT_ATOMS: atom_id res chain seq x y z
N MET A 1 -3.32 -29.13 16.52
CA MET A 1 -3.50 -27.74 16.04
C MET A 1 -2.86 -27.68 14.68
N SER A 2 -3.56 -27.22 13.64
CA SER A 2 -2.92 -26.90 12.37
C SER A 2 -1.98 -25.72 12.58
N GLU A 3 -0.86 -25.69 11.86
CA GLU A 3 0.03 -24.53 11.86
C GLU A 3 -0.55 -23.44 10.95
N LEU A 4 -0.47 -22.19 11.40
CA LEU A 4 -0.85 -21.04 10.58
C LEU A 4 0.36 -20.61 9.75
N ILE A 5 0.23 -20.63 8.42
CA ILE A 5 1.22 -20.05 7.50
C ILE A 5 0.96 -18.55 7.46
N VAL A 6 2.00 -17.76 7.77
CA VAL A 6 1.94 -16.30 7.79
C VAL A 6 3.03 -15.74 6.90
N GLY A 7 2.66 -14.80 6.03
CA GLY A 7 3.58 -14.07 5.17
C GLY A 7 3.40 -12.57 5.33
N ALA A 8 4.49 -11.81 5.33
CA ALA A 8 4.46 -10.35 5.28
C ALA A 8 5.33 -9.86 4.13
N ALA A 9 4.80 -8.93 3.34
CA ALA A 9 5.51 -8.32 2.23
C ALA A 9 5.25 -6.81 2.18
N ARG A 10 6.22 -6.07 1.66
CA ARG A 10 6.14 -4.63 1.41
C ARG A 10 6.56 -4.34 -0.02
N ALA A 11 5.79 -3.49 -0.70
CA ALA A 11 6.13 -2.98 -2.01
C ALA A 11 6.07 -1.45 -2.01
N ASN A 12 7.10 -0.81 -2.55
CA ASN A 12 7.07 0.63 -2.82
C ASN A 12 6.09 0.89 -3.99
N ILE A 13 5.12 1.77 -3.76
CA ILE A 13 4.07 2.17 -4.70
C ILE A 13 4.14 3.67 -5.02
N THR A 14 5.27 4.32 -4.77
CA THR A 14 5.49 5.75 -4.99
C THR A 14 5.33 6.08 -6.48
N PRO A 15 4.38 6.94 -6.87
CA PRO A 15 4.23 7.32 -8.26
C PRO A 15 5.40 8.20 -8.71
N PRO A 16 5.65 8.30 -10.03
CA PRO A 16 6.67 9.22 -10.55
C PRO A 16 6.41 10.68 -10.15
N VAL A 17 7.50 11.41 -9.92
CA VAL A 17 7.46 12.87 -9.75
C VAL A 17 6.81 13.53 -10.97
N GLY A 18 5.98 14.54 -10.76
CA GLY A 18 5.20 15.21 -11.81
C GLY A 18 3.74 14.79 -11.89
N MET A 19 3.29 13.80 -11.12
CA MET A 19 1.87 13.43 -11.05
C MET A 19 1.05 14.43 -10.21
N LEU A 20 -0.19 14.69 -10.61
CA LEU A 20 -1.15 15.41 -9.77
C LEU A 20 -1.53 14.57 -8.54
N MET A 21 -1.40 15.17 -7.37
CA MET A 21 -1.65 14.49 -6.12
C MET A 21 -3.12 14.63 -5.69
N SER A 22 -3.73 13.54 -5.25
CA SER A 22 -5.14 13.51 -4.80
C SER A 22 -5.36 14.10 -3.40
N GLY A 23 -6.63 14.34 -3.04
CA GLY A 23 -7.06 14.73 -1.67
C GLY A 23 -7.40 16.21 -1.49
N TYR A 24 -6.65 17.11 -2.12
CA TYR A 24 -6.90 18.56 -2.02
C TYR A 24 -7.31 19.15 -3.37
N ALA A 25 -8.61 19.40 -3.55
CA ALA A 25 -9.16 19.92 -4.82
C ALA A 25 -8.57 21.29 -5.24
N ALA A 26 -8.11 22.09 -4.28
CA ALA A 26 -7.48 23.39 -4.53
C ALA A 26 -6.02 23.27 -4.99
N ARG A 27 -5.35 22.13 -4.80
CA ARG A 27 -3.97 21.93 -5.28
C ARG A 27 -4.00 21.73 -6.79
N LYS A 28 -3.39 22.65 -7.52
CA LYS A 28 -3.32 22.62 -9.00
C LYS A 28 -1.94 22.28 -9.56
N THR A 29 -0.95 22.13 -8.68
CA THR A 29 0.43 21.79 -9.07
C THR A 29 0.72 20.30 -8.81
N PRO A 30 1.58 19.68 -9.64
CA PRO A 30 2.01 18.29 -9.45
C PRO A 30 3.03 18.14 -8.32
N ALA A 31 3.30 16.89 -7.93
CA ALA A 31 4.42 16.55 -7.06
C ALA A 31 5.76 16.97 -7.70
N ILE A 32 6.65 17.59 -6.93
CA ILE A 32 7.99 18.05 -7.38
C ILE A 32 9.13 17.19 -6.85
N GLY A 33 8.82 16.18 -6.04
CA GLY A 33 9.78 15.30 -5.41
C GLY A 33 9.08 14.26 -4.54
N VAL A 34 9.88 13.39 -3.92
CA VAL A 34 9.44 12.40 -2.94
C VAL A 34 10.09 12.76 -1.61
N HIS A 35 9.28 12.91 -0.56
CA HIS A 35 9.79 13.08 0.80
C HIS A 35 10.00 11.72 1.46
N ASP A 36 8.93 10.92 1.50
CA ASP A 36 8.94 9.52 1.93
C ASP A 36 8.31 8.64 0.83
N GLU A 37 8.76 7.40 0.75
CA GLU A 37 8.15 6.42 -0.15
C GLU A 37 6.76 6.02 0.36
N LEU A 38 5.80 5.90 -0.57
CA LEU A 38 4.50 5.31 -0.30
C LEU A 38 4.60 3.80 -0.47
N ASN A 39 3.97 3.03 0.42
CA ASN A 39 4.06 1.58 0.42
C ASN A 39 2.69 0.91 0.47
N ALA A 40 2.61 -0.25 -0.17
CA ALA A 40 1.61 -1.26 0.13
C ALA A 40 2.26 -2.33 1.00
N VAL A 41 1.58 -2.71 2.09
CA VAL A 41 2.00 -3.78 2.99
C VAL A 41 0.93 -4.85 2.98
N ALA A 42 1.34 -6.09 2.70
CA ALA A 42 0.46 -7.25 2.68
C ALA A 42 0.79 -8.17 3.86
N LEU A 43 -0.25 -8.61 4.57
CA LEU A 43 -0.24 -9.71 5.51
C LEU A 43 -1.08 -10.84 4.92
N TYR A 44 -0.46 -12.00 4.73
CA TYR A 44 -1.10 -13.23 4.28
C TYR A 44 -1.20 -14.22 5.45
N LEU A 45 -2.33 -14.89 5.55
CA LEU A 45 -2.66 -15.87 6.59
C LEU A 45 -3.31 -17.09 5.92
N SER A 46 -2.87 -18.28 6.25
CA SER A 46 -3.51 -19.53 5.80
C SER A 46 -3.43 -20.60 6.88
N ASP A 47 -4.55 -21.30 7.13
CA ASP A 47 -4.61 -22.46 8.03
C ASP A 47 -4.55 -23.80 7.28
N GLY A 48 -4.33 -23.77 5.96
CA GLY A 48 -4.32 -24.92 5.06
C GLY A 48 -5.66 -25.22 4.39
N GLU A 49 -6.76 -24.62 4.84
CA GLU A 49 -8.11 -24.75 4.23
C GLU A 49 -8.65 -23.39 3.77
N THR A 50 -8.44 -22.36 4.57
CA THR A 50 -8.88 -20.99 4.34
C THR A 50 -7.68 -20.06 4.23
N GLU A 51 -7.74 -19.14 3.27
CA GLU A 51 -6.72 -18.11 3.07
C GLU A 51 -7.34 -16.72 3.29
N ALA A 52 -6.57 -15.83 3.92
CA ALA A 52 -6.94 -14.44 4.11
C ALA A 52 -5.76 -13.52 3.83
N GLY A 53 -6.07 -12.37 3.23
CA GLY A 53 -5.09 -11.31 2.97
C GLY A 53 -5.59 -9.97 3.53
N LEU A 54 -4.70 -9.24 4.19
CA LEU A 54 -4.92 -7.84 4.56
C LEU A 54 -3.86 -6.99 3.87
N ILE A 55 -4.31 -6.00 3.10
CA ILE A 55 -3.42 -5.03 2.47
C ILE A 55 -3.73 -3.66 3.04
N THR A 56 -2.69 -2.98 3.53
CA THR A 56 -2.73 -1.54 3.79
C THR A 56 -1.92 -0.84 2.72
N ALA A 57 -2.32 0.38 2.37
CA ALA A 57 -1.58 1.21 1.43
C ALA A 57 -1.54 2.64 1.96
N ASP A 58 -0.41 3.31 1.76
CA ASP A 58 -0.22 4.74 2.09
C ASP A 58 -0.97 5.63 1.07
N LEU A 59 -2.29 5.46 1.02
CA LEU A 59 -3.21 6.15 0.13
C LEU A 59 -4.35 6.76 0.92
N ILE A 60 -4.87 7.88 0.43
CA ILE A 60 -6.01 8.57 1.04
C ILE A 60 -7.37 7.90 0.74
N GLY A 61 -7.37 6.86 -0.10
CA GLY A 61 -8.52 6.07 -0.52
C GLY A 61 -8.08 4.94 -1.45
N ILE A 62 -8.89 3.87 -1.51
CA ILE A 62 -8.75 2.75 -2.45
C ILE A 62 -9.87 2.83 -3.48
#